data_AF-A0A1G2WBH2-F1
#
_entry.id   AF-A0A1G2WBH2-F1
#
_cell.length_a   1.000
_cell.length_b   1.000
_cell.length_c   1.000
_cell.angle_alpha   90.00
_cell.angle_beta   90.00
_cell.angle_gamma   90.00
#
_symmetry.space_group_name_H-M   'P 1'
#
loop_
_entity.id
_entity.type
_entity.pdbx_description
1 polymer ?
#
loop_
_entity_poly.entity_id
_entity_poly.type
_entity_poly.pdbx_seq_one_letter_code
_entity_poly.pdbx_strand_id
1 'polypeptide(L)'
;MARIAGIDLPRNKRIEVALTYIYGIGRSSSQEILTKAGVDFNTRTDDLTEAEVVKIRETMDRETKVEGDLRREVSMNIKRLMDLGCYRGLRHRRGLPVRGQGTKTNARTRKGPRKTVAGKKK
;
A
#
# COMPACT_ATOMS: atom_id res chain seq x y z
N MET A 1 -15.22 11.86 -13.36
CA MET A 1 -13.95 11.23 -12.94
C MET A 1 -13.78 11.50 -11.46
N ALA A 2 -13.99 10.49 -10.61
CA ALA A 2 -13.92 10.67 -9.17
C ALA A 2 -12.45 10.70 -8.72
N ARG A 3 -12.02 11.84 -8.16
CA ARG A 3 -10.69 12.00 -7.54
C ARG A 3 -10.81 11.91 -6.03
N ILE A 4 -10.12 10.94 -5.44
CA ILE A 4 -10.18 10.63 -4.00
C ILE A 4 -8.74 10.46 -3.47
N ALA A 5 -8.41 11.08 -2.33
CA ALA A 5 -7.06 11.11 -1.75
C ALA A 5 -5.94 11.55 -2.73
N GLY A 6 -6.27 12.45 -3.67
CA GLY A 6 -5.31 12.94 -4.65
C GLY A 6 -5.06 12.00 -5.84
N ILE A 7 -5.71 10.84 -5.89
CA ILE A 7 -5.64 9.84 -6.97
C ILE A 7 -6.92 9.83 -7.78
N ASP A 8 -6.77 9.71 -9.10
CA ASP A 8 -7.88 9.50 -10.00
C ASP A 8 -8.27 8.03 -10.03
N LEU A 9 -9.52 7.73 -9.67
CA LEU A 9 -9.99 6.35 -9.67
C LEU A 9 -10.13 5.80 -11.11
N PRO A 10 -9.84 4.51 -11.32
CA PRO A 10 -10.01 3.88 -12.62
C PRO A 10 -11.49 3.92 -13.04
N ARG A 11 -11.74 4.29 -14.29
CA ARG A 11 -13.08 4.32 -14.88
C ARG A 11 -13.65 2.92 -15.03
N ASN A 12 -14.97 2.82 -15.06
CA ASN A 12 -15.72 1.61 -15.34
C ASN A 12 -15.37 0.41 -14.43
N LYS A 13 -15.08 0.67 -13.15
CA LYS A 13 -14.84 -0.38 -12.13
C LYS A 13 -15.86 -0.26 -11.01
N ARG A 14 -16.20 -1.39 -10.41
CA ARG A 14 -16.95 -1.44 -9.14
C ARG A 14 -16.19 -0.65 -8.09
N ILE A 15 -16.89 0.17 -7.32
CA ILE A 15 -16.26 1.10 -6.39
C ILE A 15 -15.44 0.39 -5.31
N GLU A 16 -15.86 -0.82 -4.89
CA GLU A 16 -15.10 -1.65 -3.94
C GLU A 16 -13.69 -2.00 -4.45
N VAL A 17 -13.53 -2.13 -5.77
CA VAL A 17 -12.24 -2.46 -6.40
C VAL A 17 -11.49 -1.17 -6.72
N ALA A 18 -12.19 -0.13 -7.15
CA ALA A 18 -11.58 1.14 -7.48
C ALA A 18 -10.86 1.76 -6.27
N LEU A 19 -11.46 1.73 -5.08
CA LEU A 19 -10.84 2.26 -3.86
C LEU A 19 -9.54 1.55 -3.47
N THR A 20 -9.36 0.27 -3.84
CA THR A 20 -8.10 -0.47 -3.55
C THR A 20 -6.88 0.03 -4.33
N TYR A 21 -7.07 0.95 -5.28
CA TYR A 21 -5.96 1.62 -5.97
C TYR A 21 -5.30 2.68 -5.08
N ILE A 22 -5.97 3.11 -4.01
CA ILE A 22 -5.42 4.01 -3.01
C ILE A 22 -4.57 3.19 -2.03
N TYR A 23 -3.32 3.59 -1.86
CA TYR A 23 -2.37 3.02 -0.92
C TYR A 23 -2.87 3.17 0.51
N GLY A 24 -2.97 2.03 1.20
CA GLY A 24 -3.54 1.93 2.54
C GLY A 24 -4.96 1.35 2.55
N ILE A 25 -5.63 1.28 1.39
CA ILE A 25 -6.98 0.73 1.29
C ILE A 25 -6.93 -0.68 0.68
N GLY A 26 -7.34 -1.66 1.48
CA GLY A 26 -7.60 -3.02 1.01
C GLY A 26 -9.09 -3.24 0.69
N ARG A 27 -9.45 -4.46 0.26
CA ARG A 27 -10.85 -4.82 0.00
C ARG A 27 -11.74 -4.70 1.24
N SER A 28 -11.26 -5.15 2.40
CA SER A 28 -12.00 -5.07 3.67
C SER A 28 -12.26 -3.61 4.06
N SER A 29 -11.22 -2.78 4.10
CA SER A 29 -11.35 -1.36 4.42
C SER A 29 -12.22 -0.62 3.41
N SER A 30 -12.14 -0.97 2.13
CA SER A 30 -13.03 -0.40 1.11
C SER A 30 -14.50 -0.72 1.38
N GLN A 31 -14.82 -1.97 1.75
CA GLN A 31 -16.20 -2.35 2.07
C GLN A 31 -16.68 -1.67 3.35
N GLU A 32 -15.83 -1.54 4.37
CA GLU A 32 -16.15 -0.81 5.60
C GLU A 32 -16.45 0.67 5.31
N ILE A 33 -15.62 1.34 4.51
CA ILE A 33 -15.81 2.75 4.12
C ILE A 33 -17.13 2.91 3.35
N LEU A 34 -17.40 2.05 2.38
CA LEU A 34 -18.61 2.11 1.57
C LEU A 34 -19.88 1.82 2.38
N THR A 35 -19.82 0.86 3.31
CA THR A 35 -20.92 0.57 4.24
C THR A 35 -21.27 1.79 5.08
N LYS A 36 -20.25 2.50 5.59
CA LYS A 36 -20.44 3.71 6.41
C LYS A 36 -20.89 4.91 5.57
N ALA A 37 -20.41 5.03 4.34
CA ALA A 37 -20.85 6.06 3.41
C ALA A 37 -22.28 5.81 2.88
N GLY A 38 -22.81 4.59 3.06
CA GLY A 38 -24.13 4.19 2.57
C GLY A 38 -24.17 4.03 1.05
N VAL A 39 -23.04 3.66 0.43
CA VAL A 39 -22.91 3.51 -1.03
C VAL A 39 -22.86 2.02 -1.37
N ASP A 40 -23.62 1.60 -2.37
CA ASP A 40 -23.61 0.20 -2.82
C ASP A 40 -22.26 -0.18 -3.44
N PHE A 41 -21.78 -1.39 -3.12
CA PHE A 41 -20.47 -1.88 -3.54
C PHE A 41 -20.36 -2.12 -5.04
N ASN A 42 -21.49 -2.34 -5.73
CA ASN A 42 -21.53 -2.64 -7.16
C ASN A 42 -21.62 -1.41 -8.04
N THR A 43 -21.88 -0.24 -7.46
CA THR A 43 -21.86 1.03 -8.19
C THR A 43 -20.54 1.19 -8.93
N ARG A 44 -20.61 1.65 -10.18
CA ARG A 44 -19.40 1.92 -10.96
C ARG A 44 -18.88 3.30 -10.62
N THR A 45 -17.58 3.47 -10.78
CA THR A 45 -16.89 4.75 -10.57
C THR A 45 -17.44 5.91 -11.40
N ASP A 46 -18.03 5.61 -12.56
CA ASP A 46 -18.61 6.62 -13.44
C ASP A 46 -20.05 6.99 -13.05
N ASP A 47 -20.74 6.11 -12.31
CA ASP A 47 -22.13 6.27 -11.88
C ASP A 47 -22.24 6.92 -10.48
N LEU A 48 -21.11 7.24 -9.85
CA LEU A 48 -21.08 7.88 -8.54
C LEU A 48 -21.56 9.33 -8.63
N THR A 49 -22.49 9.68 -7.75
CA THR A 49 -22.90 11.07 -7.57
C THR A 49 -21.84 11.86 -6.80
N GLU A 50 -21.79 13.18 -7.01
CA GLU A 50 -20.83 14.04 -6.30
C GLU A 50 -21.02 13.98 -4.77
N ALA A 51 -22.27 13.84 -4.31
CA ALA A 51 -22.59 13.68 -2.89
C ALA A 51 -21.99 12.40 -2.30
N GLU A 52 -22.05 11.28 -3.02
CA GLU A 52 -21.44 10.01 -2.60
C GLU A 52 -19.92 10.11 -2.57
N VAL A 53 -19.32 10.78 -3.56
CA VAL A 53 -17.87 11.01 -3.58
C VAL A 53 -17.41 11.82 -2.36
N VAL A 54 -18.18 12.86 -1.97
CA VAL A 54 -17.89 13.65 -0.77
C VAL A 54 -18.02 12.79 0.49
N LYS A 55 -19.09 12.00 0.64
CA LYS A 55 -19.26 11.09 1.78
C LYS A 55 -18.11 10.11 1.91
N ILE A 56 -17.72 9.44 0.81
CA ILE A 56 -16.60 8.50 0.80
C ILE A 56 -15.31 9.21 1.23
N ARG A 57 -15.06 10.42 0.73
CA ARG A 57 -13.87 11.20 1.10
C ARG A 57 -13.85 11.54 2.59
N GLU A 58 -14.95 12.05 3.13
CA GLU A 58 -15.05 12.41 4.54
C GLU A 58 -14.89 11.21 5.48
N THR A 59 -15.51 10.07 5.16
CA THR A 59 -15.36 8.84 5.95
C THR A 59 -13.91 8.36 5.92
N MET A 60 -13.29 8.37 4.75
CA MET A 60 -11.91 7.92 4.56
C MET A 60 -10.89 8.81 5.30
N ASP A 61 -11.02 10.13 5.20
CA ASP A 61 -10.11 11.10 5.83
C ASP A 61 -10.20 11.05 7.37
N ARG A 62 -11.37 10.71 7.93
CA ARG A 62 -11.55 10.58 9.38
C ARG A 62 -10.95 9.29 9.94
N GLU A 63 -11.09 8.18 9.23
CA GLU A 63 -10.83 6.85 9.79
C GLU A 63 -9.46 6.29 9.43
N THR A 64 -8.86 6.73 8.32
CA THR A 64 -7.68 6.07 7.76
C THR A 64 -6.62 7.05 7.30
N LYS A 65 -5.36 6.76 7.67
CA LYS A 65 -4.21 7.40 7.03
C LYS A 65 -3.96 6.70 5.70
N VAL A 66 -4.03 7.45 4.61
CA VAL A 66 -3.82 6.94 3.25
C VAL A 66 -2.65 7.64 2.57
N GLU A 67 -2.15 7.02 1.51
CA GLU A 67 -1.11 7.57 0.63
C GLU A 67 0.13 8.14 1.33
N GLY A 68 0.35 9.44 1.23
CA GLY A 68 1.58 10.10 1.63
C GLY A 68 1.87 9.94 3.11
N ASP A 69 0.85 10.08 3.95
CA ASP A 69 1.03 10.00 5.39
C ASP A 69 1.35 8.58 5.85
N LEU A 70 0.68 7.57 5.29
CA LEU A 70 1.00 6.17 5.56
C LEU A 70 2.40 5.79 5.05
N ARG A 71 2.79 6.24 3.86
CA ARG A 71 4.13 6.00 3.30
C ARG A 71 5.23 6.66 4.15
N ARG A 72 4.99 7.89 4.63
CA ARG A 72 5.90 8.61 5.53
C ARG A 72 6.05 7.89 6.86
N GLU A 73 4.93 7.47 7.46
CA GLU A 73 4.93 6.73 8.72
C GLU A 73 5.72 5.41 8.60
N VAL A 74 5.46 4.62 7.56
CA VAL A 74 6.21 3.36 7.30
C VAL A 74 7.70 3.62 7.10
N SER A 75 8.06 4.67 6.36
CA SER A 75 9.46 5.04 6.13
C SER A 75 10.16 5.45 7.43
N MET A 76 9.50 6.24 8.26
CA MET A 76 10.00 6.65 9.57
C MET A 76 10.14 5.47 10.52
N ASN A 77 9.20 4.52 10.50
CA ASN A 77 9.28 3.29 11.27
C ASN A 77 10.52 2.46 10.89
N ILE A 78 10.82 2.33 9.60
CA ILE A 78 12.01 1.62 9.13
C ILE A 78 13.29 2.39 9.50
N LYS A 79 13.30 3.72 9.32
CA LYS A 79 14.43 4.58 9.69
C LYS A 79 14.76 4.48 11.18
N ARG A 80 13.75 4.57 12.04
CA ARG A 80 13.89 4.37 13.50
C ARG A 80 14.57 3.05 13.84
N LEU A 81 14.18 1.95 13.19
CA LEU A 81 14.83 0.64 13.41
C LEU A 81 16.29 0.63 12.98
N MET A 82 16.63 1.30 11.87
CA MET A 82 18.00 1.40 11.39
C MET A 82 18.87 2.27 12.31
N ASP A 83 18.33 3.36 12.83
CA ASP A 83 19.03 4.30 13.71
C ASP A 83 19.27 3.68 15.09
N LEU A 84 18.31 2.93 15.63
CA LEU A 84 18.45 2.16 16.87
C LEU A 84 19.53 1.06 16.78
N GLY A 85 19.88 0.61 15.57
CA GLY A 85 20.88 -0.44 15.37
C GLY A 85 20.42 -1.86 15.74
N CYS A 86 19.11 -2.10 15.92
CA CYS A 86 18.62 -3.46 16.22
C CYS A 86 18.83 -4.42 15.05
N TYR A 87 18.75 -5.73 15.31
CA TYR A 87 18.91 -6.76 14.28
C TYR A 87 18.03 -6.49 13.05
N ARG A 88 16.75 -6.16 13.25
CA ARG A 88 15.82 -5.81 12.16
C ARG A 88 16.33 -4.62 11.33
N GLY A 89 16.81 -3.57 11.98
CA GLY A 89 17.41 -2.41 11.33
C GLY A 89 18.63 -2.76 10.48
N LEU A 90 19.54 -3.58 11.02
CA LEU A 90 20.72 -4.07 10.28
C LEU A 90 20.32 -4.87 9.03
N ARG A 91 19.25 -5.68 9.11
CA ARG A 91 18.70 -6.42 7.95
C ARG A 91 18.10 -5.48 6.91
N HIS A 92 17.38 -4.45 7.35
CA HIS A 92 16.86 -3.39 6.46
C HIS A 92 18.00 -2.68 5.72
N ARG A 93 19.04 -2.25 6.44
CA ARG A 93 20.23 -1.58 5.89
C ARG A 93 21.00 -2.45 4.88
N ARG A 94 21.14 -3.74 5.14
CA ARG A 94 21.82 -4.71 4.26
C ARG A 94 20.97 -5.20 3.08
N GLY A 95 19.71 -4.78 2.95
CA GLY A 95 18.82 -5.28 1.90
C GLY A 95 18.56 -6.79 2.00
N LEU A 96 18.43 -7.32 3.22
CA LEU A 96 18.17 -8.74 3.47
C LEU A 96 16.78 -8.99 4.07
N PRO A 97 16.23 -10.21 3.96
CA PRO A 97 14.98 -10.58 4.62
C PRO A 97 15.04 -10.36 6.14
N VAL A 98 13.95 -9.84 6.71
CA VAL A 98 13.91 -9.31 8.09
C VAL A 98 13.23 -10.27 9.08
N ARG A 99 12.48 -11.27 8.59
CA ARG A 99 11.68 -12.20 9.43
C ARG A 99 12.30 -13.60 9.50
N GLY A 100 13.62 -13.68 9.59
CA GLY A 100 14.34 -14.97 9.76
C GLY A 100 14.38 -15.89 8.53
N GLN A 101 13.98 -15.41 7.34
CA GLN A 101 14.00 -16.25 6.14
C GLN A 101 15.43 -16.63 5.72
N GLY A 102 15.59 -17.85 5.19
CA GLY A 102 16.86 -18.34 4.66
C GLY A 102 17.43 -17.45 3.55
N THR A 103 18.69 -17.04 3.67
CA THR A 103 19.32 -16.10 2.72
C THR A 103 20.32 -16.74 1.75
N LYS A 104 20.63 -18.02 1.92
CA LYS A 104 21.58 -18.77 1.08
C LYS A 104 21.09 -18.88 -0.37
N THR A 105 19.80 -19.14 -0.57
CA THR A 105 19.21 -19.42 -1.90
C THR A 105 18.17 -18.38 -2.32
N ASN A 106 16.97 -18.41 -1.74
CA ASN A 106 15.75 -17.80 -2.28
C ASN A 106 15.35 -16.49 -1.58
N ALA A 107 16.24 -15.49 -1.58
CA ALA A 107 15.97 -14.17 -0.99
C ALA A 107 15.80 -13.06 -2.05
N ARG A 108 15.31 -13.39 -3.24
CA ARG A 108 15.38 -12.50 -4.43
C ARG A 108 14.45 -11.30 -4.38
N THR A 109 13.26 -11.42 -3.82
CA THR A 109 12.35 -10.27 -3.62
C THR A 109 13.00 -9.14 -2.82
N ARG A 110 13.92 -9.49 -1.90
CA ARG A 110 14.63 -8.49 -1.08
C ARG A 110 16.04 -8.16 -1.58
N LYS A 111 16.78 -9.13 -2.12
CA LYS A 111 18.14 -8.94 -2.69
C LYS A 111 18.14 -8.32 -4.10
N GLY A 112 17.01 -8.33 -4.79
CA GLY A 112 16.90 -7.97 -6.20
C GLY A 112 17.30 -9.11 -7.15
N PRO A 113 17.35 -8.82 -8.46
CA PRO A 113 17.73 -9.77 -9.50
C PRO A 113 19.07 -10.47 -9.24
N ARG A 114 19.28 -11.65 -9.85
CA ARG A 114 20.54 -12.38 -9.72
C ARG A 114 21.66 -11.59 -10.41
N LYS A 115 22.58 -11.05 -9.61
CA LYS A 115 23.87 -10.54 -10.11
C LYS A 115 24.78 -11.75 -10.32
N THR A 116 24.98 -12.15 -11.58
CA THR A 116 26.00 -13.12 -11.97
C THR A 116 27.37 -12.51 -11.75
N VAL A 117 28.27 -13.23 -11.09
CA VAL A 117 29.67 -12.82 -10.98
C VAL A 117 30.36 -13.36 -12.23
N ALA A 118 30.70 -12.48 -13.17
CA ALA A 118 31.53 -12.85 -14.31
C ALA A 118 32.89 -13.33 -13.79
N GLY A 119 33.38 -14.48 -14.27
CA GLY A 119 34.72 -14.98 -13.94
C GLY A 119 34.82 -16.03 -12.83
N LYS A 120 33.71 -16.63 -12.36
CA LYS A 120 33.82 -17.83 -11.51
C LYS A 120 34.20 -19.04 -12.37
N LYS A 121 35.50 -19.17 -12.68
CA LYS A 121 36.07 -20.43 -13.20
C LYS A 121 35.71 -21.54 -12.21
N LYS A 122 35.23 -22.65 -12.76
CA LYS A 122 34.88 -23.86 -12.03
C LYS A 122 36.14 -24.47 -11.40
#